data_AF-A0A3A4P7H2-F1
#
_entry.id   AF-A0A3A4P7H2-F1
#
_cell.length_a   1.000
_cell.length_b   1.000
_cell.length_c   1.000
_cell.angle_alpha   90.00
_cell.angle_beta   90.00
_cell.angle_gamma   90.00
#
_symmetry.space_group_name_H-M   'P 1'
#
loop_
_entity.id
_entity.type
_entity.pdbx_description
1 polymer ?
#
loop_
_entity_poly.entity_id
_entity_poly.type
_entity_poly.pdbx_seq_one_letter_code
_entity_poly.pdbx_strand_id
1 'polypeptide(L)'
;MAGTFQLLPGGREHERPHESLSAERMLVHMRNVNKSVLQDALDTWGDMWDELQGNVTHGVLIRDESEEPIKPKCGWPQFLEKMWLLRHYVDYAKRLSEGKT
;
A
#
# COMPACT_ATOMS: atom_id res chain seq x y z
N MET A 1 -52.41 -6.14 -34.46
CA MET A 1 -51.13 -6.83 -34.73
C MET A 1 -50.26 -6.68 -33.49
N ALA A 2 -50.34 -7.63 -32.56
CA ALA A 2 -49.57 -7.59 -31.32
C ALA A 2 -48.22 -8.27 -31.56
N GLY A 3 -47.13 -7.51 -31.48
CA GLY A 3 -45.78 -8.04 -31.63
C GLY A 3 -45.40 -8.91 -30.43
N THR A 4 -45.15 -10.19 -30.67
CA THR A 4 -44.65 -11.11 -29.65
C THR A 4 -43.19 -10.78 -29.36
N PHE A 5 -42.93 -10.19 -28.19
CA PHE A 5 -41.56 -10.02 -27.69
C PHE A 5 -41.06 -11.37 -27.16
N GLN A 6 -40.09 -11.97 -27.85
CA GLN A 6 -39.30 -13.07 -27.30
C GLN A 6 -38.12 -12.48 -26.51
N LEU A 7 -38.18 -12.63 -25.19
CA LEU A 7 -37.03 -12.42 -24.31
C LEU A 7 -36.05 -13.57 -24.55
N LEU A 8 -34.92 -13.28 -25.22
CA LEU A 8 -33.77 -14.18 -25.24
C LEU A 8 -33.17 -14.18 -23.83
N PRO A 9 -33.10 -15.33 -23.12
CA PRO A 9 -32.38 -15.39 -21.86
C PRO A 9 -30.93 -15.03 -22.16
N GLY A 10 -30.47 -13.89 -21.62
CA GLY A 10 -29.08 -13.48 -21.76
C GLY A 10 -28.22 -14.64 -21.30
N GLY A 11 -27.31 -15.07 -22.18
CA GLY A 11 -26.39 -16.19 -21.96
C GLY A 11 -25.47 -15.94 -20.78
N ARG A 12 -26.00 -16.05 -19.57
CA ARG A 12 -25.23 -16.37 -18.36
C ARG A 12 -24.93 -17.85 -18.45
N GLU A 13 -24.05 -18.19 -19.39
CA GLU A 13 -23.36 -19.45 -19.36
C GLU A 13 -22.61 -19.54 -18.03
N HIS A 14 -23.07 -20.48 -17.21
CA HIS A 14 -22.47 -20.94 -15.97
C HIS A 14 -22.21 -19.84 -14.94
N GLU A 15 -23.05 -19.85 -13.90
CA GLU A 15 -22.52 -19.74 -12.54
C GLU A 15 -21.33 -20.69 -12.45
N ARG A 16 -20.12 -20.19 -12.73
CA ARG A 16 -18.91 -20.90 -12.36
C ARG A 16 -19.06 -21.10 -10.86
N PRO A 17 -18.93 -22.33 -10.34
CA PRO A 17 -18.79 -22.48 -8.91
C PRO A 17 -17.63 -21.57 -8.53
N HIS A 18 -17.89 -20.51 -7.78
CA HIS A 18 -16.82 -19.81 -7.10
C HIS A 18 -16.27 -20.86 -6.14
N GLU A 19 -15.19 -21.54 -6.55
CA GLU A 19 -14.48 -22.48 -5.72
C GLU A 19 -14.01 -21.66 -4.52
N SER A 20 -14.73 -21.77 -3.41
CA SER A 20 -14.39 -21.10 -2.17
C SER A 20 -12.97 -21.53 -1.85
N LEU A 21 -12.02 -20.61 -1.92
CA LEU A 21 -10.64 -20.92 -1.58
C LEU A 21 -10.64 -21.57 -0.21
N SER A 22 -9.94 -22.71 -0.08
CA SER A 22 -9.75 -23.31 1.23
C SER A 22 -9.14 -22.26 2.17
N ALA A 23 -9.46 -22.34 3.47
CA ALA A 23 -8.92 -21.41 4.46
C ALA A 23 -7.39 -21.31 4.37
N GLU A 24 -6.72 -22.42 4.10
CA GLU A 24 -5.26 -22.48 3.87
C GLU A 24 -4.81 -21.65 2.67
N ARG A 25 -5.48 -21.76 1.50
CA ARG A 25 -5.16 -20.97 0.32
C ARG A 25 -5.38 -19.48 0.57
N MET A 26 -6.46 -19.13 1.28
CA MET A 26 -6.75 -17.75 1.66
C MET A 26 -5.68 -17.17 2.60
N LEU A 27 -5.22 -17.95 3.59
CA LEU A 27 -4.16 -17.55 4.50
C LEU A 27 -2.82 -17.37 3.78
N VAL A 28 -2.48 -18.27 2.85
CA VAL A 28 -1.27 -18.12 2.02
C VAL A 28 -1.35 -16.85 1.17
N HIS A 29 -2.51 -16.59 0.55
CA HIS A 29 -2.72 -15.38 -0.24
C HIS A 29 -2.57 -14.11 0.63
N MET A 30 -3.27 -14.05 1.76
CA MET A 30 -3.18 -12.94 2.72
C MET A 30 -1.74 -12.70 3.17
N ARG A 31 -1.01 -13.77 3.54
CA ARG A 31 0.40 -13.69 3.93
C ARG A 31 1.27 -13.10 2.82
N ASN A 32 1.08 -13.54 1.57
CA ASN A 32 1.87 -13.06 0.45
C ASN A 32 1.59 -11.59 0.15
N VAL A 33 0.33 -11.16 0.19
CA VAL A 33 -0.06 -9.75 0.02
C VAL A 33 0.54 -8.90 1.14
N ASN A 34 0.36 -9.30 2.41
CA ASN A 34 0.94 -8.58 3.55
C ASN A 34 2.47 -8.48 3.45
N LYS A 35 3.14 -9.57 3.04
CA LYS A 35 4.60 -9.55 2.84
C LYS A 35 5.00 -8.51 1.80
N SER A 36 4.30 -8.43 0.66
CA SER A 36 4.59 -7.45 -0.40
C SER A 36 4.40 -6.02 0.11
N VAL A 37 3.23 -5.74 0.70
CA VAL A 37 2.88 -4.38 1.16
C VAL A 37 3.84 -3.90 2.25
N LEU A 38 4.19 -4.77 3.19
CA LEU A 38 5.13 -4.42 4.26
C LEU A 38 6.55 -4.22 3.73
N GLN A 39 6.95 -4.94 2.68
CA GLN A 39 8.23 -4.70 2.03
C GLN A 39 8.25 -3.32 1.37
N ASP A 40 7.21 -2.98 0.60
CA ASP A 40 7.09 -1.66 -0.04
C ASP A 40 7.09 -0.51 1.00
N ALA A 41 6.46 -0.73 2.15
CA ALA A 41 6.51 0.20 3.27
C ALA A 41 7.94 0.37 3.84
N LEU A 42 8.66 -0.73 4.04
CA LEU A 42 10.03 -0.70 4.55
C LEU A 42 10.99 -0.02 3.57
N ASP A 43 10.84 -0.31 2.28
CA ASP A 43 11.67 0.28 1.23
C ASP A 43 11.40 1.80 1.13
N THR A 44 10.13 2.21 1.16
CA THR A 44 9.75 3.64 1.18
C THR A 44 10.29 4.36 2.43
N TRP A 45 10.25 3.70 3.58
CA TRP A 45 10.83 4.24 4.81
C TRP A 45 12.35 4.38 4.72
N GLY A 46 13.03 3.37 4.16
CA GLY A 46 14.47 3.41 3.91
C GLY A 46 14.85 4.57 3.01
N ASP A 47 14.14 4.74 1.89
CA ASP A 47 14.33 5.86 0.98
C ASP A 47 14.18 7.20 1.70
N MET A 48 13.11 7.39 2.48
CA MET A 48 12.90 8.61 3.25
C MET A 48 14.02 8.88 4.25
N TRP A 49 14.52 7.82 4.90
CA TRP A 49 15.63 7.94 5.83
C TRP A 49 16.91 8.40 5.11
N ASP A 50 17.20 7.86 3.93
CA ASP A 50 18.36 8.21 3.12
C ASP A 50 18.31 9.65 2.56
N GLU A 51 17.10 10.18 2.31
CA GLU A 51 16.89 11.59 1.97
C GLU A 51 17.30 12.55 3.09
N LEU A 52 17.20 12.10 4.35
CA LEU A 52 17.51 12.86 5.55
C LEU A 52 18.92 12.58 6.10
N GLN A 53 19.50 11.42 5.75
CA GLN A 53 20.88 11.04 6.05
C GLN A 53 21.87 12.07 5.49
N GLY A 54 22.71 12.61 6.37
CA GLY A 54 23.72 13.65 6.05
C GLY A 54 23.35 15.05 6.54
N ASN A 55 22.05 15.33 6.75
CA ASN A 55 21.58 16.57 7.40
C ASN A 55 21.28 16.38 8.89
N VAL A 56 21.02 15.14 9.31
CA VAL A 56 20.88 14.77 10.72
C VAL A 56 22.24 14.24 11.18
N THR A 57 22.96 15.03 11.97
CA THR A 57 24.29 14.67 12.49
C THR A 57 24.24 13.33 13.21
N HIS A 58 25.20 12.44 12.90
CA HIS A 58 25.35 11.14 13.53
C HIS A 58 25.40 11.29 15.06
N GLY A 59 24.38 10.75 15.73
CA GLY A 59 24.38 10.52 17.17
C GLY A 59 24.08 11.76 18.01
N VAL A 60 22.83 11.87 18.48
CA VAL A 60 22.36 12.56 19.71
C VAL A 60 22.70 14.06 19.88
N LEU A 61 23.55 14.64 19.04
CA LEU A 61 23.93 16.05 19.05
C LEU A 61 23.22 16.73 17.88
N ILE A 62 22.00 17.20 18.15
CA ILE A 62 21.42 18.30 17.39
C ILE A 62 22.36 19.47 17.64
N ARG A 63 23.14 19.86 16.62
CA ARG A 63 23.92 21.09 16.71
C ARG A 63 22.87 22.21 16.82
N ASP A 64 22.90 22.97 17.90
CA ASP A 64 21.96 24.07 18.20
C ASP A 64 21.94 25.13 17.05
N GLU A 65 22.94 25.07 16.16
CA GLU A 65 23.19 26.03 15.09
C GLU A 65 23.61 25.33 13.78
N SER A 66 22.71 24.57 13.15
CA SER A 66 22.78 24.47 11.68
C SER A 66 22.01 25.66 11.11
N GLU A 67 22.73 26.67 10.62
CA GLU A 67 22.15 27.85 9.96
C GLU A 67 21.32 27.49 8.72
N GLU A 68 21.43 26.26 8.22
CA GLU A 68 20.67 25.78 7.07
C GLU A 68 19.42 24.99 7.48
N PRO A 69 18.24 25.31 6.90
CA PRO A 69 17.02 24.57 7.17
C PRO A 69 17.17 23.12 6.69
N ILE A 70 16.79 22.16 7.54
CA ILE A 70 16.76 20.73 7.19
C ILE A 70 15.91 20.57 5.93
N LYS A 71 16.55 20.18 4.83
CA LYS A 71 15.92 19.98 3.54
C LYS A 71 16.28 18.58 3.03
N PRO A 72 15.30 17.69 2.78
CA PRO A 72 15.59 16.39 2.17
C PRO A 72 16.22 16.58 0.79
N LYS A 73 17.07 15.64 0.34
CA LYS A 73 17.78 15.77 -0.95
C LYS A 73 16.79 15.86 -2.13
N CYS A 74 15.68 15.13 -2.06
CA CYS A 74 14.55 15.21 -3.01
C CYS A 74 13.65 16.45 -2.85
N GLY A 75 13.81 17.23 -1.78
CA GLY A 75 12.94 18.36 -1.46
C GLY A 75 11.59 17.98 -0.84
N TRP A 76 10.94 18.96 -0.21
CA TRP A 76 9.73 18.73 0.59
C TRP A 76 8.55 18.10 -0.16
N PRO A 77 8.21 18.52 -1.39
CA PRO A 77 7.06 17.93 -2.10
C PRO A 77 7.20 16.42 -2.29
N GLN A 78 8.34 15.98 -2.83
CA GLN A 78 8.62 14.56 -3.08
C GLN A 78 8.73 13.77 -1.78
N PHE A 79 9.31 14.36 -0.73
CA PHE A 79 9.37 13.74 0.58
C PHE A 79 7.98 13.52 1.19
N LEU A 80 7.08 14.50 1.07
CA LEU A 80 5.71 14.39 1.56
C LEU A 80 4.91 13.35 0.77
N GLU A 81 5.14 13.21 -0.53
CA GLU A 81 4.56 12.12 -1.33
C GLU A 81 5.02 10.75 -0.82
N LYS A 82 6.32 10.56 -0.53
CA LYS A 82 6.84 9.33 0.09
C LYS A 82 6.17 9.06 1.46
N MET A 83 5.96 10.09 2.28
CA MET A 83 5.21 9.96 3.55
C MET A 83 3.77 9.49 3.34
N TRP A 84 3.09 10.04 2.33
CA TRP A 84 1.72 9.63 1.99
C TRP A 84 1.65 8.18 1.51
N LEU A 85 2.60 7.75 0.69
CA LEU A 85 2.73 6.37 0.23
C LEU A 85 2.97 5.42 1.41
N LEU A 86 3.90 5.76 2.30
CA LEU A 86 4.17 4.98 3.51
C LEU A 86 2.90 4.82 4.37
N ARG A 87 2.17 5.92 4.59
CA ARG A 87 0.89 5.88 5.30
C ARG A 87 -0.10 4.93 4.62
N HIS A 88 -0.19 4.97 3.29
CA HIS A 88 -1.08 4.11 2.54
C HIS A 88 -0.74 2.62 2.72
N TYR A 89 0.53 2.25 2.62
CA TYR A 89 0.96 0.86 2.82
C TYR A 89 0.67 0.37 4.25
N VAL A 90 0.96 1.19 5.27
CA VAL A 90 0.71 0.82 6.66
C VAL A 90 -0.79 0.71 6.97
N ASP A 91 -1.60 1.66 6.49
CA ASP A 91 -3.05 1.63 6.65
C ASP A 91 -3.66 0.40 5.97
N TYR A 92 -3.19 0.06 4.76
CA TYR A 92 -3.65 -1.13 4.04
C TYR A 92 -3.27 -2.42 4.77
N ALA A 93 -2.02 -2.57 5.20
CA ALA A 93 -1.57 -3.74 5.96
C ALA A 93 -2.36 -3.91 7.28
N LYS A 94 -2.67 -2.79 7.96
CA LYS A 94 -3.52 -2.78 9.15
C LYS A 94 -4.94 -3.27 8.83
N ARG A 95 -5.58 -2.71 7.79
CA ARG A 95 -6.93 -3.13 7.37
C ARG A 95 -6.99 -4.60 6.99
N LEU A 96 -5.99 -5.09 6.27
CA LEU A 96 -5.89 -6.50 5.90
C LEU A 96 -5.77 -7.39 7.15
N SER A 97 -4.99 -6.98 8.14
CA SER A 97 -4.81 -7.70 9.40
C SER A 97 -6.06 -7.67 10.30
N GLU A 98 -6.88 -6.61 10.21
CA GLU A 98 -8.17 -6.50 10.90
C GLU A 98 -9.30 -7.29 10.21
N GLY A 99 -9.03 -7.90 9.04
CA GLY A 99 -10.07 -8.57 8.24
C GLY A 99 -11.06 -7.59 7.60
N LYS A 100 -10.73 -6.30 7.54
CA LYS A 100 -11.54 -5.24 6.91
C LYS A 100 -11.05 -4.99 5.48
N THR A 101 -11.27 -5.97 4.61
CA THR A 101 -11.10 -5.83 3.16
C THR A 101 -12.34 -5.19 2.54
#